data_AF-A0A2W5K0D9-F1
#
_entry.id   AF-A0A2W5K0D9-F1
#
_cell.length_a   1.000
_cell.length_b   1.000
_cell.length_c   1.000
_cell.angle_alpha   90.00
_cell.angle_beta   90.00
_cell.angle_gamma   90.00
#
_symmetry.space_group_name_H-M   'P 1'
#
loop_
_entity.id
_entity.type
_entity.pdbx_description
1 polymer ?
#
loop_
_entity_poly.entity_id
_entity_poly.type
_entity_poly.pdbx_seq_one_letter_code
_entity_poly.pdbx_strand_id
1 'polypeptide(L)'
;LDLKESAQGGMGPHGLCIGATGSGKSELLRTLVVGLIASHSPEQVNLVLVDFKGGATFSGISGASHVAAVITNLSDDALAVDRMYAALEGELRRRQEGGQVDTERYPHLPALVIIVDEFSELLAERPDFADLFVQIGRLGRSLHVHLLLASQRIDSGKIHGLESHLSYRIALKTFSVVESRSVIGTPDAFYLPQTPGAGYLLDGSEQLQKFRAFYVSGTHKHRPQRRKRNAREILTEEDNNLQIYGAEPVVDNTFGWSIETSNPLPSDVADATDVPDDNSEELIKKHGDGSEERTIFHVLLDNFPANVPRAHQVWLPPLPQHASASECAELAIGSAVGTTTNELSHRGIIGLIDVPAEQMRKSMRVSLAGLNHALLVGTTQTGKSQAFVTIASALAQENSPRNLKIMLSMQVVAVFLVCSVFHNAHLYVHRRKRKFWNEPMPKLSKNCSTAWKVLLLISILSFSLMVGNPL
;
A
#
# COMPACT_ATOMS: atom_id res chain seq x y z
N LEU A 1 15.93 -4.92 -18.89
CA LEU A 1 16.43 -5.21 -17.53
C LEU A 1 15.90 -6.57 -17.15
N ASP A 2 16.75 -7.57 -17.01
CA ASP A 2 16.33 -8.92 -16.63
C ASP A 2 16.69 -9.16 -15.16
N LEU A 3 15.68 -9.21 -14.30
CA LEU A 3 15.85 -9.34 -12.85
C LEU A 3 16.07 -10.79 -12.39
N LYS A 4 16.04 -11.77 -13.31
CA LYS A 4 16.26 -13.17 -12.95
C LYS A 4 17.67 -13.37 -12.40
N GLU A 5 17.85 -14.48 -11.70
CA GLU A 5 19.16 -14.89 -11.23
C GLU A 5 20.13 -15.19 -12.39
N SER A 6 21.43 -15.05 -12.13
CA SER A 6 22.47 -15.31 -13.11
C SER A 6 22.47 -16.75 -13.63
N ALA A 7 22.05 -17.71 -12.81
CA ALA A 7 21.88 -19.12 -13.21
C ALA A 7 20.80 -19.31 -14.29
N GLN A 8 19.87 -18.37 -14.43
CA GLN A 8 18.82 -18.34 -15.46
C GLN A 8 19.13 -17.35 -16.59
N GLY A 9 20.39 -16.88 -16.67
CA GLY A 9 20.84 -15.90 -17.65
C GLY A 9 20.39 -14.45 -17.37
N GLY A 10 19.83 -14.17 -16.20
CA GLY A 10 19.45 -12.81 -15.81
C GLY A 10 20.61 -12.01 -15.24
N MET A 11 20.37 -10.71 -15.01
CA MET A 11 21.38 -9.76 -14.50
C MET A 11 21.57 -9.87 -12.97
N GLY A 12 20.84 -10.77 -12.32
CA GLY A 12 20.85 -11.01 -10.88
C GLY A 12 19.66 -10.39 -10.15
N PRO A 13 19.29 -10.94 -8.97
CA PRO A 13 18.03 -10.62 -8.31
C PRO A 13 18.01 -9.26 -7.62
N HIS A 14 19.17 -8.66 -7.36
CA HIS A 14 19.25 -7.39 -6.66
C HIS A 14 20.10 -6.39 -7.44
N GLY A 15 19.75 -5.12 -7.34
CA GLY A 15 20.48 -4.07 -8.02
C GLY A 15 20.37 -2.71 -7.36
N LEU A 16 21.16 -1.80 -7.90
CA LEU A 16 21.35 -0.44 -7.39
C LEU A 16 21.02 0.57 -8.49
N CYS A 17 20.29 1.63 -8.15
CA CYS A 17 20.04 2.77 -9.02
C CYS A 17 20.51 4.06 -8.35
N ILE A 18 21.46 4.75 -8.98
CA ILE A 18 21.86 6.09 -8.52
C ILE A 18 21.50 7.14 -9.58
N GLY A 19 21.14 8.33 -9.11
CA GLY A 19 20.87 9.45 -10.00
C GLY A 19 20.54 10.72 -9.24
N ALA A 20 21.29 11.78 -9.53
CA ALA A 20 21.09 13.10 -8.96
C ALA A 20 19.67 13.62 -9.23
N THR A 21 19.22 14.61 -8.45
CA THR A 21 17.95 15.30 -8.68
C THR A 21 17.86 15.81 -10.12
N GLY A 22 16.72 15.56 -10.78
CA GLY A 22 16.51 15.94 -12.19
C GLY A 22 17.12 14.96 -13.22
N SER A 23 17.82 13.91 -12.81
CA SER A 23 18.36 12.89 -13.72
C SER A 23 17.31 11.96 -14.32
N GLY A 24 16.10 11.92 -13.75
CA GLY A 24 15.01 11.04 -14.16
C GLY A 24 14.87 9.74 -13.35
N LYS A 25 15.53 9.62 -12.18
CA LYS A 25 15.45 8.44 -11.30
C LYS A 25 14.02 8.00 -11.00
N SER A 26 13.18 8.89 -10.49
CA SER A 26 11.78 8.58 -10.16
C SER A 26 10.98 8.13 -11.38
N GLU A 27 11.20 8.76 -12.53
CA GLU A 27 10.55 8.37 -13.80
C GLU A 27 11.01 6.99 -14.27
N LEU A 28 12.31 6.68 -14.15
CA LEU A 28 12.85 5.36 -14.45
C LEU A 28 12.25 4.28 -13.55
N LEU A 29 12.16 4.51 -12.24
CA LEU A 29 11.54 3.57 -11.30
C LEU A 29 10.06 3.35 -11.65
N ARG A 30 9.34 4.42 -11.99
CA ARG A 30 7.94 4.35 -12.43
C ARG A 30 7.80 3.54 -13.72
N THR A 31 8.64 3.80 -14.72
CA THR A 31 8.68 3.04 -15.98
C THR A 31 8.99 1.57 -15.75
N LEU A 32 9.93 1.24 -14.85
CA LEU A 32 10.24 -0.15 -14.50
C LEU A 32 9.02 -0.85 -13.87
N VAL A 33 8.39 -0.22 -12.89
CA VAL A 33 7.21 -0.79 -12.21
C VAL A 33 6.06 -1.01 -13.19
N VAL A 34 5.75 -0.02 -14.02
CA VAL A 34 4.71 -0.13 -15.04
C VAL A 34 5.07 -1.22 -16.06
N GLY A 35 6.34 -1.32 -16.45
CA GLY A 35 6.83 -2.37 -17.34
C GLY A 35 6.60 -3.77 -16.75
N LEU A 36 6.87 -3.96 -15.46
CA LEU A 36 6.61 -5.23 -14.76
C LEU A 36 5.11 -5.54 -14.70
N ILE A 37 4.28 -4.57 -14.33
CA ILE A 37 2.81 -4.70 -14.28
C ILE A 37 2.25 -5.06 -15.66
N ALA A 38 2.71 -4.41 -16.72
CA ALA A 38 2.21 -4.62 -18.08
C ALA A 38 2.65 -5.96 -18.71
N SER A 39 3.69 -6.61 -18.17
CA SER A 39 4.26 -7.84 -18.74
C SER A 39 4.04 -9.10 -17.89
N HIS A 40 3.54 -8.97 -16.67
CA HIS A 40 3.38 -10.10 -15.74
C HIS A 40 2.01 -10.06 -15.08
N SER A 41 1.49 -11.23 -14.70
CA SER A 41 0.32 -11.35 -13.82
C SER A 41 0.71 -11.05 -12.36
N PRO A 42 -0.22 -10.55 -11.50
CA PRO A 42 -0.02 -10.51 -10.04
C PRO A 42 0.28 -11.88 -9.42
N GLU A 43 -0.09 -12.96 -10.10
CA GLU A 43 0.27 -14.33 -9.69
C GLU A 43 1.74 -14.66 -9.96
N GLN A 44 2.43 -13.85 -10.77
CA GLN A 44 3.85 -14.01 -11.09
C GLN A 44 4.73 -13.00 -10.37
N VAL A 45 4.28 -11.74 -10.27
CA VAL A 45 5.06 -10.63 -9.69
C VAL A 45 4.20 -9.78 -8.77
N ASN A 46 4.69 -9.59 -7.54
CA ASN A 46 4.16 -8.65 -6.56
C ASN A 46 5.19 -7.56 -6.23
N LEU A 47 4.70 -6.38 -5.85
CA LEU A 47 5.50 -5.17 -5.69
C LEU A 47 5.37 -4.57 -4.29
N VAL A 48 6.51 -4.27 -3.69
CA VAL A 48 6.61 -3.42 -2.49
C VAL A 48 7.39 -2.17 -2.87
N LEU A 49 6.72 -1.03 -2.78
CA LEU A 49 7.24 0.25 -3.24
C LEU A 49 7.43 1.17 -2.04
N VAL A 50 8.67 1.57 -1.77
CA VAL A 50 9.03 2.41 -0.62
C VAL A 50 9.60 3.73 -1.14
N ASP A 51 9.07 4.85 -0.66
CA ASP A 51 9.55 6.21 -0.93
C ASP A 51 9.82 6.92 0.40
N PHE A 52 11.08 6.95 0.83
CA PHE A 52 11.42 7.38 2.19
C PHE A 52 11.08 8.85 2.47
N LYS A 53 11.38 9.76 1.54
CA LYS A 53 11.21 11.21 1.70
C LYS A 53 9.82 11.75 1.35
N GLY A 54 8.88 10.88 0.96
CA GLY A 54 7.53 11.33 0.61
C GLY A 54 7.40 11.89 -0.81
N GLY A 55 8.21 11.38 -1.74
CA GLY A 55 8.08 11.73 -3.15
C GLY A 55 6.77 11.24 -3.79
N ALA A 56 6.53 11.71 -5.02
CA ALA A 56 5.40 11.28 -5.85
C ALA A 56 5.75 10.10 -6.78
N THR A 57 6.90 9.46 -6.57
CA THR A 57 7.46 8.43 -7.46
C THR A 57 6.46 7.30 -7.72
N PHE A 58 5.77 6.86 -6.67
CA PHE A 58 4.78 5.76 -6.73
C PHE A 58 3.34 6.22 -6.47
N SER A 59 3.06 7.53 -6.51
CA SER A 59 1.70 8.05 -6.32
C SER A 59 0.74 7.50 -7.38
N GLY A 60 -0.48 7.14 -6.99
CA GLY A 60 -1.51 6.64 -7.91
C GLY A 60 -1.38 5.17 -8.32
N ILE A 61 -0.39 4.42 -7.84
CA ILE A 61 -0.22 2.99 -8.18
C ILE A 61 -0.80 2.01 -7.15
N SER A 62 -1.18 2.50 -5.97
CA SER A 62 -1.64 1.68 -4.84
C SER A 62 -2.89 0.83 -5.15
N GLY A 63 -3.66 1.18 -6.18
CA GLY A 63 -4.84 0.43 -6.61
C GLY A 63 -4.54 -0.79 -7.48
N ALA A 64 -3.32 -0.93 -8.00
CA ALA A 64 -2.96 -2.02 -8.91
C ALA A 64 -2.86 -3.37 -8.19
N SER A 65 -3.37 -4.44 -8.84
CA SER A 65 -3.43 -5.77 -8.22
C SER A 65 -2.06 -6.36 -7.87
N HIS A 66 -0.98 -5.98 -8.54
CA HIS A 66 0.40 -6.41 -8.21
C HIS A 66 0.95 -5.78 -6.94
N VAL A 67 0.38 -4.67 -6.48
CA VAL A 67 0.98 -3.86 -5.41
C VAL A 67 0.59 -4.41 -4.04
N ALA A 68 1.56 -5.00 -3.37
CA ALA A 68 1.45 -5.53 -2.01
C ALA A 68 1.61 -4.44 -0.95
N ALA A 69 2.33 -3.37 -1.27
CA ALA A 69 2.55 -2.23 -0.38
C ALA A 69 3.03 -0.99 -1.16
N VAL A 70 2.50 0.18 -0.80
CA VAL A 70 3.12 1.47 -1.07
C VAL A 70 3.35 2.16 0.26
N ILE A 71 4.60 2.43 0.59
CA ILE A 71 5.02 3.04 1.85
C ILE A 71 5.74 4.34 1.51
N THR A 72 5.19 5.47 1.95
CA THR A 72 5.71 6.79 1.59
C THR A 72 5.78 7.69 2.82
N ASN A 73 6.56 8.76 2.72
CA ASN A 73 6.68 9.82 3.73
C ASN A 73 7.06 9.28 5.11
N LEU A 74 8.09 8.44 5.13
CA LEU A 74 8.59 7.77 6.33
C LEU A 74 9.53 8.64 7.16
N SER A 75 10.16 9.65 6.56
CA SER A 75 11.19 10.48 7.21
C SER A 75 10.72 11.23 8.46
N ASP A 76 9.41 11.44 8.62
CA ASP A 76 8.83 12.11 9.79
C ASP A 76 8.09 11.13 10.73
N ASP A 77 8.11 9.82 10.44
CA ASP A 77 7.37 8.80 11.17
C ASP A 77 8.25 7.57 11.49
N ALA A 78 9.05 7.70 12.55
CA ALA A 78 9.90 6.63 13.04
C ALA A 78 9.12 5.35 13.39
N LEU A 79 7.85 5.47 13.83
CA LEU A 79 7.01 4.30 14.12
C LEU A 79 6.64 3.57 12.83
N ALA A 80 6.36 4.30 11.74
CA ALA A 80 6.13 3.69 10.43
C ALA A 80 7.40 3.02 9.87
N VAL A 81 8.59 3.57 10.12
CA VAL A 81 9.87 2.94 9.76
C VAL A 81 10.06 1.61 10.50
N ASP A 82 9.86 1.58 11.81
CA ASP A 82 9.95 0.35 12.62
C ASP A 82 8.89 -0.69 12.20
N ARG A 83 7.69 -0.21 11.90
CA ARG A 83 6.60 -1.03 11.38
C ARG A 83 6.96 -1.66 10.03
N MET A 84 7.63 -0.90 9.15
CA MET A 84 8.06 -1.38 7.83
C MET A 84 9.12 -2.46 7.98
N TYR A 85 10.09 -2.25 8.88
CA TYR A 85 11.09 -3.26 9.21
C TYR A 85 10.43 -4.57 9.63
N ALA A 86 9.51 -4.50 10.60
CA ALA A 86 8.80 -5.68 11.10
C ALA A 86 7.97 -6.37 10.00
N ALA A 87 7.30 -5.62 9.13
CA ALA A 87 6.50 -6.17 8.04
C ALA A 87 7.34 -6.90 6.96
N LEU A 88 8.49 -6.32 6.59
CA LEU A 88 9.41 -6.93 5.63
C LEU A 88 10.11 -8.16 6.21
N GLU A 89 10.57 -8.10 7.46
CA GLU A 89 11.15 -9.26 8.14
C GLU A 89 10.10 -10.39 8.28
N GLY A 90 8.87 -10.04 8.63
CA GLY A 90 7.72 -10.95 8.64
C GLY A 90 7.47 -11.61 7.29
N GLU A 91 7.58 -10.87 6.18
CA GLU A 91 7.42 -11.42 4.83
C GLU A 91 8.51 -12.43 4.49
N LEU A 92 9.77 -12.14 4.85
CA LEU A 92 10.86 -13.09 4.64
C LEU A 92 10.64 -14.38 5.41
N ARG A 93 10.21 -14.28 6.68
CA ARG A 93 9.88 -15.43 7.52
C ARG A 93 8.73 -16.25 6.91
N ARG A 94 7.64 -15.60 6.52
CA ARG A 94 6.47 -16.23 5.89
C ARG A 94 6.86 -17.00 4.62
N ARG A 95 7.74 -16.43 3.79
CA ARG A 95 8.25 -17.08 2.57
C ARG A 95 9.18 -18.25 2.88
N GLN A 96 10.01 -18.16 3.91
CA GLN A 96 10.85 -19.27 4.36
C GLN A 96 10.02 -20.46 4.84
N GLU A 97 9.02 -20.19 5.66
CA GLU A 97 8.09 -21.21 6.15
C GLU A 97 7.28 -21.82 5.00
N GLY A 98 6.75 -20.99 4.10
CA GLY A 98 6.00 -21.45 2.92
C GLY A 98 6.85 -22.26 1.93
N GLY A 99 8.14 -21.92 1.77
CA GLY A 99 9.07 -22.65 0.91
C GLY A 99 9.55 -23.99 1.49
N GLN A 100 9.30 -24.26 2.77
CA GLN A 100 9.61 -25.54 3.42
C GLN A 100 8.46 -26.54 3.38
N VAL A 101 7.24 -26.12 3.05
CA VAL A 101 6.06 -26.98 3.03
C VAL A 101 5.71 -27.33 1.58
N ASP A 102 5.35 -28.61 1.38
CA ASP A 102 5.00 -29.27 0.12
C ASP A 102 4.35 -28.35 -0.92
N THR A 103 4.94 -28.31 -2.13
CA THR A 103 4.56 -27.43 -3.26
C THR A 103 3.12 -27.62 -3.74
N GLU A 104 2.46 -28.73 -3.40
CA GLU A 104 1.05 -28.97 -3.70
C GLU A 104 0.10 -28.19 -2.76
N ARG A 105 0.56 -27.75 -1.58
CA ARG A 105 -0.28 -27.12 -0.54
C ARG A 105 -0.18 -25.60 -0.50
N TYR A 106 0.90 -25.04 -1.02
CA TYR A 106 1.09 -23.60 -1.20
C TYR A 106 1.27 -23.31 -2.70
N PRO A 107 0.30 -22.66 -3.37
CA PRO A 107 0.48 -22.27 -4.77
C PRO A 107 1.76 -21.43 -4.90
N HIS A 108 2.47 -21.59 -6.02
CA HIS A 108 3.74 -20.91 -6.31
C HIS A 108 3.70 -19.46 -5.84
N LEU A 109 4.58 -19.10 -4.89
CA LEU A 109 4.66 -17.75 -4.36
C LEU A 109 5.13 -16.81 -5.47
N PRO A 110 4.37 -15.75 -5.81
CA PRO A 110 4.80 -14.77 -6.80
C PRO A 110 6.16 -14.15 -6.39
N ALA A 111 7.00 -13.84 -7.37
CA ALA A 111 8.22 -13.11 -7.14
C ALA A 111 7.90 -11.75 -6.51
N LEU A 112 8.62 -11.38 -5.45
CA LEU A 112 8.43 -10.10 -4.77
C LEU A 112 9.54 -9.14 -5.18
N VAL A 113 9.19 -8.05 -5.83
CA VAL A 113 10.15 -6.99 -6.15
C VAL A 113 9.97 -5.84 -5.16
N ILE A 114 11.00 -5.63 -4.33
CA ILE A 114 11.07 -4.55 -3.35
C ILE A 114 11.88 -3.41 -3.96
N ILE A 115 11.27 -2.24 -4.13
CA ILE A 115 11.93 -1.04 -4.62
C ILE A 115 11.97 -0.02 -3.49
N VAL A 116 13.17 0.39 -3.09
CA VAL A 116 13.37 1.38 -2.01
C VAL A 116 14.00 2.62 -2.60
N ASP A 117 13.20 3.68 -2.72
CA ASP A 117 13.67 4.99 -3.11
C ASP A 117 14.17 5.79 -1.91
N GLU A 118 15.29 6.49 -2.11
CA GLU A 118 16.09 7.16 -1.08
C GLU A 118 16.58 6.24 0.06
N PHE A 119 17.05 5.05 -0.28
CA PHE A 119 17.53 4.08 0.72
C PHE A 119 18.72 4.60 1.56
N SER A 120 19.59 5.46 1.02
CA SER A 120 20.74 6.03 1.75
C SER A 120 20.29 6.87 2.96
N GLU A 121 19.15 7.54 2.84
CA GLU A 121 18.55 8.36 3.90
C GLU A 121 17.84 7.47 4.93
N LEU A 122 17.16 6.43 4.46
CA LEU A 122 16.61 5.38 5.34
C LEU A 122 17.71 4.75 6.22
N LEU A 123 18.87 4.42 5.66
CA LEU A 123 20.01 3.90 6.42
C LEU A 123 20.66 4.94 7.34
N ALA A 124 20.52 6.24 7.04
CA ALA A 124 21.00 7.31 7.90
C ALA A 124 20.16 7.43 9.18
N GLU A 125 18.84 7.29 9.04
CA GLU A 125 17.91 7.36 10.17
C GLU A 125 17.83 6.03 10.94
N ARG A 126 17.81 4.90 10.22
CA ARG A 126 17.65 3.56 10.79
C ARG A 126 18.70 2.59 10.23
N PRO A 127 19.92 2.56 10.81
CA PRO A 127 21.03 1.72 10.34
C PRO A 127 20.72 0.21 10.32
N ASP A 128 19.84 -0.27 11.20
CA ASP A 128 19.45 -1.68 11.31
C ASP A 128 18.84 -2.25 10.00
N PHE A 129 18.33 -1.39 9.11
CA PHE A 129 17.89 -1.81 7.77
C PHE A 129 19.01 -2.39 6.91
N ALA A 130 20.27 -2.04 7.17
CA ALA A 130 21.40 -2.61 6.45
C ALA A 130 21.44 -4.14 6.64
N ASP A 131 21.23 -4.62 7.87
CA ASP A 131 21.21 -6.05 8.18
C ASP A 131 20.06 -6.76 7.48
N LEU A 132 18.87 -6.13 7.42
CA LEU A 132 17.73 -6.65 6.68
C LEU A 132 18.02 -6.73 5.17
N PHE A 133 18.63 -5.70 4.57
CA PHE A 133 19.00 -5.73 3.16
C PHE A 133 20.07 -6.77 2.86
N VAL A 134 21.05 -6.97 3.74
CA VAL A 134 22.04 -8.06 3.63
C VAL A 134 21.34 -9.41 3.75
N GLN A 135 20.39 -9.57 4.67
CA GLN A 135 19.58 -10.79 4.79
C GLN A 135 18.81 -11.08 3.50
N ILE A 136 18.19 -10.07 2.90
CA ILE A 136 17.53 -10.17 1.58
C ILE A 136 18.55 -10.54 0.50
N GLY A 137 19.74 -9.93 0.49
CA GLY A 137 20.81 -10.28 -0.46
C GLY A 137 21.27 -11.74 -0.38
N ARG A 138 21.22 -12.33 0.81
CA ARG A 138 21.59 -13.73 1.05
C ARG A 138 20.48 -14.73 0.74
N LEU A 139 19.23 -14.40 1.10
CA LEU A 139 18.10 -15.33 1.07
C LEU A 139 17.13 -15.07 -0.09
N GLY A 140 17.17 -13.88 -0.69
CA GLY A 140 16.19 -13.39 -1.64
C GLY A 140 16.07 -14.29 -2.87
N ARG A 141 17.21 -14.78 -3.39
CA ARG A 141 17.23 -15.74 -4.50
C ARG A 141 16.35 -16.98 -4.24
N SER A 142 16.52 -17.64 -3.09
CA SER A 142 15.72 -18.84 -2.73
C SER A 142 14.27 -18.52 -2.39
N LEU A 143 13.96 -17.28 -2.01
CA LEU A 143 12.62 -16.85 -1.61
C LEU A 143 11.87 -16.10 -2.73
N HIS A 144 12.45 -16.05 -3.93
CA HIS A 144 11.97 -15.22 -5.06
C HIS A 144 11.74 -13.76 -4.66
N VAL A 145 12.65 -13.18 -3.87
CA VAL A 145 12.64 -11.77 -3.47
C VAL A 145 13.76 -11.05 -4.20
N HIS A 146 13.39 -10.00 -4.93
CA HIS A 146 14.26 -9.10 -5.68
C HIS A 146 14.32 -7.75 -4.97
N LEU A 147 15.48 -7.09 -5.00
CA LEU A 147 15.69 -5.82 -4.28
C LEU A 147 16.32 -4.79 -5.21
N LEU A 148 15.64 -3.67 -5.41
CA LEU A 148 16.19 -2.51 -6.11
C LEU A 148 16.31 -1.34 -5.14
N LEU A 149 17.55 -0.97 -4.83
CA LEU A 149 17.86 0.17 -3.98
C LEU A 149 18.13 1.39 -4.85
N ALA A 150 17.45 2.49 -4.59
CA ALA A 150 17.58 3.72 -5.35
C ALA A 150 17.91 4.90 -4.43
N SER A 151 18.84 5.77 -4.83
CA SER A 151 19.09 7.02 -4.10
C SER A 151 19.69 8.11 -4.98
N GLN A 152 19.51 9.36 -4.57
CA GLN A 152 20.18 10.50 -5.18
C GLN A 152 21.69 10.50 -4.98
N ARG A 153 22.14 10.01 -3.82
CA ARG A 153 23.55 9.98 -3.42
C ARG A 153 23.85 8.64 -2.78
N ILE A 154 25.11 8.23 -2.87
CA ILE A 154 25.58 6.98 -2.28
C ILE A 154 26.71 7.27 -1.30
N ASP A 155 26.59 6.70 -0.11
CA ASP A 155 27.65 6.65 0.88
C ASP A 155 28.17 5.21 0.95
N SER A 156 29.33 4.97 0.35
CA SER A 156 29.95 3.64 0.29
C SER A 156 30.16 3.02 1.68
N GLY A 157 30.29 3.84 2.74
CA GLY A 157 30.44 3.34 4.10
C GLY A 157 29.19 2.64 4.63
N LYS A 158 28.00 3.06 4.20
CA LYS A 158 26.71 2.56 4.71
C LYS A 158 26.18 1.32 4.00
N ILE A 159 26.77 0.96 2.86
CA ILE A 159 26.36 -0.20 2.05
C ILE A 159 27.34 -1.37 2.19
N HIS A 160 28.19 -1.34 3.22
CA HIS A 160 29.16 -2.39 3.47
C HIS A 160 28.47 -3.76 3.61
N GLY A 161 29.00 -4.77 2.92
CA GLY A 161 28.43 -6.12 2.86
C GLY A 161 27.23 -6.29 1.93
N LEU A 162 26.54 -5.20 1.57
CA LEU A 162 25.42 -5.23 0.62
C LEU A 162 25.90 -5.20 -0.84
N GLU A 163 27.00 -4.49 -1.11
CA GLU A 163 27.56 -4.32 -2.47
C GLU A 163 27.79 -5.64 -3.22
N SER A 164 28.19 -6.71 -2.52
CA SER A 164 28.43 -8.03 -3.11
C SER A 164 27.14 -8.74 -3.57
N HIS A 165 25.98 -8.29 -3.07
CA HIS A 165 24.68 -8.85 -3.45
C HIS A 165 24.01 -8.06 -4.58
N LEU A 166 24.42 -6.81 -4.83
CA LEU A 166 23.88 -5.95 -5.88
C LEU A 166 24.54 -6.27 -7.23
N SER A 167 23.86 -7.10 -8.01
CA SER A 167 24.38 -7.70 -9.24
C SER A 167 24.41 -6.71 -10.40
N TYR A 168 23.29 -6.03 -10.65
CA TYR A 168 23.19 -5.01 -11.70
C TYR A 168 23.19 -3.61 -11.09
N ARG A 169 23.73 -2.64 -11.85
CA ARG A 169 23.83 -1.25 -11.40
C ARG A 169 23.40 -0.29 -12.50
N ILE A 170 22.50 0.63 -12.16
CA ILE A 170 22.00 1.67 -13.04
C ILE A 170 22.53 3.00 -12.52
N ALA A 171 23.31 3.71 -13.35
CA ALA A 171 23.79 5.04 -13.04
C ALA A 171 23.19 6.04 -14.04
N LEU A 172 22.26 6.85 -13.56
CA LEU A 172 21.88 8.09 -14.24
C LEU A 172 22.91 9.18 -13.93
N LYS A 173 22.67 10.42 -14.36
CA LYS A 173 23.59 11.53 -14.08
C LYS A 173 23.88 11.65 -12.57
N THR A 174 25.15 11.57 -12.18
CA THR A 174 25.61 11.65 -10.78
C THR A 174 26.09 13.06 -10.43
N PHE A 175 26.26 13.37 -9.14
CA PHE A 175 26.78 14.68 -8.69
C PHE A 175 28.31 14.77 -8.80
N SER A 176 29.00 13.63 -8.76
CA SER A 176 30.46 13.60 -8.85
C SER A 176 31.00 12.39 -9.62
N VAL A 177 32.25 12.53 -10.05
CA VAL A 177 33.05 11.44 -10.63
C VAL A 177 33.26 10.30 -9.63
N VAL A 178 33.39 10.61 -8.34
CA VAL A 178 33.60 9.61 -7.27
C VAL A 178 32.37 8.71 -7.14
N GLU A 179 31.17 9.30 -7.11
CA GLU A 179 29.91 8.53 -7.07
C GLU A 179 29.77 7.64 -8.31
N SER A 180 30.05 8.15 -9.52
CA SER A 180 30.00 7.37 -10.76
C SER A 180 30.95 6.16 -10.68
N ARG A 181 32.21 6.39 -10.29
CA ARG A 181 33.20 5.30 -10.16
C ARG A 181 32.81 4.27 -9.11
N SER A 182 32.25 4.71 -7.98
CA SER A 182 31.83 3.80 -6.91
C SER A 182 30.73 2.83 -7.34
N VAL A 183 29.90 3.21 -8.32
CA VAL A 183 28.77 2.38 -8.78
C VAL A 183 29.08 1.66 -10.09
N ILE A 184 29.61 2.34 -11.10
CA ILE A 184 29.82 1.71 -12.42
C ILE A 184 31.31 1.54 -12.78
N GLY A 185 32.23 1.80 -11.86
CA GLY A 185 33.69 1.68 -12.09
C GLY A 185 34.29 2.80 -12.93
N THR A 186 33.50 3.51 -13.74
CA THR A 186 33.94 4.58 -14.64
C THR A 186 33.38 5.96 -14.24
N PRO A 187 33.97 7.08 -14.69
CA PRO A 187 33.44 8.42 -14.43
C PRO A 187 32.26 8.80 -15.35
N ASP A 188 31.81 7.92 -16.23
CA ASP A 188 31.01 8.29 -17.40
C ASP A 188 29.62 8.83 -17.06
N ALA A 189 29.02 8.37 -15.96
CA ALA A 189 27.70 8.82 -15.54
C ALA A 189 27.69 10.30 -15.11
N PHE A 190 28.81 10.82 -14.61
CA PHE A 190 28.94 12.25 -14.28
C PHE A 190 28.81 13.14 -15.53
N TYR A 191 29.38 12.69 -16.65
CA TYR A 191 29.41 13.41 -17.92
C TYR A 191 28.12 13.27 -18.75
N LEU A 192 27.11 12.55 -18.25
CA LEU A 192 25.80 12.49 -18.90
C LEU A 192 25.19 13.90 -19.04
N PRO A 193 24.39 14.14 -20.10
CA PRO A 193 23.71 15.42 -20.27
C PRO A 193 22.75 15.70 -19.11
N GLN A 194 22.42 16.97 -18.86
CA GLN A 194 21.40 17.33 -17.86
C GLN A 194 19.97 16.95 -18.27
N THR A 195 19.76 16.40 -19.48
CA THR A 195 18.44 15.93 -19.90
C THR A 195 18.10 14.62 -19.16
N PRO A 196 16.92 14.52 -18.54
CA PRO A 196 16.54 13.34 -17.78
C PRO A 196 16.44 12.08 -18.66
N GLY A 197 16.71 10.94 -18.03
CA GLY A 197 16.56 9.62 -18.62
C GLY A 197 17.81 9.05 -19.26
N ALA A 198 18.86 9.84 -19.51
CA ALA A 198 20.14 9.29 -19.96
C ALA A 198 20.84 8.53 -18.80
N GLY A 199 21.36 7.34 -19.08
CA GLY A 199 21.98 6.50 -18.06
C GLY A 199 22.93 5.44 -18.61
N TYR A 200 23.62 4.77 -17.70
CA TYR A 200 24.40 3.56 -17.95
C TYR A 200 23.86 2.41 -17.12
N LEU A 201 23.83 1.22 -17.71
CA LEU A 201 23.53 -0.04 -17.07
C LEU A 201 24.80 -0.90 -17.07
N LEU A 202 25.18 -1.38 -15.90
CA LEU A 202 26.18 -2.43 -15.71
C LEU A 202 25.43 -3.71 -15.33
N ASP A 203 25.42 -4.70 -16.21
CA ASP A 203 24.53 -5.88 -16.14
C ASP A 203 25.15 -7.10 -15.42
N GLY A 204 26.15 -6.86 -14.57
CA GLY A 204 26.88 -7.92 -13.87
C GLY A 204 27.96 -8.61 -14.70
N SER A 205 27.97 -8.44 -16.03
CA SER A 205 28.97 -9.02 -16.95
C SER A 205 30.16 -8.08 -17.26
N GLU A 206 30.32 -7.03 -16.46
CA GLU A 206 31.28 -5.92 -16.66
C GLU A 206 31.05 -5.08 -17.93
N GLN A 207 30.02 -5.38 -18.73
CA GLN A 207 29.66 -4.57 -19.89
C GLN A 207 28.82 -3.36 -19.48
N LEU A 208 29.31 -2.18 -19.84
CA LEU A 208 28.62 -0.92 -19.59
C LEU A 208 27.78 -0.53 -20.81
N GLN A 209 26.46 -0.60 -20.68
CA GLN A 209 25.53 -0.22 -21.72
C GLN A 209 24.97 1.18 -21.47
N LYS A 210 25.22 2.11 -22.40
CA LYS A 210 24.56 3.42 -22.40
C LYS A 210 23.12 3.29 -22.90
N PHE A 211 22.18 3.93 -22.22
CA PHE A 211 20.77 3.90 -22.60
C PHE A 211 20.07 5.25 -22.35
N ARG A 212 18.84 5.35 -22.86
CA ARG A 212 17.89 6.42 -22.52
C ARG A 212 16.58 5.80 -22.07
N ALA A 213 16.15 6.12 -20.86
CA ALA A 213 14.90 5.66 -20.28
C ALA A 213 13.70 6.23 -21.02
N PHE A 214 12.67 5.41 -21.21
CA PHE A 214 11.33 5.88 -21.55
C PHE A 214 10.67 6.53 -20.34
N TYR A 215 9.65 7.35 -20.61
CA TYR A 215 8.79 7.95 -19.60
C TYR A 215 7.34 7.48 -19.81
N VAL A 216 6.60 7.37 -18.72
CA VAL A 216 5.18 7.03 -18.66
C VAL A 216 4.33 8.23 -18.21
N SER A 217 4.95 9.30 -17.73
CA SER A 217 4.29 10.51 -17.26
C SER A 217 3.82 11.47 -18.37
N GLY A 218 4.12 11.17 -19.63
CA GLY A 218 3.66 12.01 -20.75
C GLY A 218 2.24 11.69 -21.17
N THR A 219 1.62 12.64 -21.86
CA THR A 219 0.24 12.54 -22.32
C THR A 219 0.07 11.41 -23.33
N HIS A 220 -0.93 10.57 -23.11
CA HIS A 220 -1.31 9.54 -24.05
C HIS A 220 -1.97 10.22 -25.25
N LYS A 221 -1.19 10.41 -26.32
CA LYS A 221 -1.75 10.85 -27.60
C LYS A 221 -2.52 9.68 -28.18
N HIS A 222 -3.85 9.78 -28.20
CA HIS A 222 -4.67 8.85 -28.95
C HIS A 222 -4.22 8.93 -30.41
N ARG A 223 -3.51 7.91 -30.89
CA ARG A 223 -3.16 7.84 -32.30
C ARG A 223 -4.50 7.67 -33.02
N PRO A 224 -4.96 8.63 -33.84
CA PRO A 224 -6.15 8.38 -34.66
C PRO A 224 -5.86 7.09 -35.43
N GLN A 225 -6.83 6.17 -35.45
CA GLN A 225 -6.71 4.91 -36.17
C GLN A 225 -6.01 5.20 -37.49
N ARG A 226 -4.86 4.57 -37.69
CA ARG A 226 -4.01 4.82 -38.85
C ARG A 226 -4.91 4.56 -40.05
N ARG A 227 -5.33 5.63 -40.75
CA ARG A 227 -6.14 5.52 -41.98
C ARG A 227 -5.47 4.44 -42.81
N LYS A 228 -6.20 3.37 -43.17
CA LYS A 228 -5.68 2.31 -44.04
C LYS A 228 -5.19 3.01 -45.31
N ARG A 229 -3.88 3.26 -45.40
CA ARG A 229 -3.27 3.83 -46.59
C ARG A 229 -3.34 2.74 -47.65
N ASN A 230 -3.86 3.08 -48.82
CA ASN A 230 -3.86 2.14 -49.94
C ASN A 230 -2.42 1.81 -50.31
N ALA A 231 -2.14 0.61 -50.83
CA ALA A 231 -0.80 0.16 -51.19
C ALA A 231 -0.03 1.13 -52.12
N ARG A 232 -0.74 1.99 -52.86
CA ARG A 232 -0.16 3.05 -53.70
C ARG A 232 0.37 4.26 -52.93
N GLU A 233 -0.14 4.54 -51.73
CA GLU A 233 0.31 5.64 -50.86
C GLU A 233 1.54 5.27 -50.02
N ILE A 234 1.89 3.98 -49.96
CA ILE A 234 3.05 3.46 -49.21
C ILE A 234 4.33 3.55 -50.06
N LEU A 235 4.22 3.75 -51.37
CA LEU A 235 5.32 3.67 -52.34
C LEU A 235 5.93 5.04 -52.73
N THR A 236 5.75 6.08 -51.92
CA THR A 236 6.49 7.34 -52.13
C THR A 236 7.86 7.27 -51.48
N GLU A 237 8.91 7.57 -52.26
CA GLU A 237 10.34 7.34 -51.95
C GLU A 237 10.87 7.98 -50.66
N GLU A 238 10.12 8.86 -49.99
CA GLU A 238 10.55 9.55 -48.77
C GLU A 238 10.42 8.71 -47.47
N ASP A 239 9.63 7.63 -47.46
CA ASP A 239 9.41 6.79 -46.25
C ASP A 239 10.44 5.63 -46.08
N ASN A 240 11.37 5.46 -47.04
CA ASN A 240 12.29 4.31 -47.10
C ASN A 240 13.53 4.38 -46.18
N ASN A 241 13.64 5.38 -45.29
CA ASN A 241 14.81 5.52 -44.40
C ASN A 241 14.67 4.90 -43.00
N LEU A 242 13.60 4.14 -42.73
CA LEU A 242 13.51 3.32 -41.51
C LEU A 242 14.17 1.96 -41.72
N GLN A 243 15.49 1.88 -41.48
CA GLN A 243 16.16 0.59 -41.30
C GLN A 243 15.78 0.00 -39.93
N ILE A 244 14.87 -0.97 -39.95
CA ILE A 244 14.52 -1.80 -38.80
C ILE A 244 15.63 -2.85 -38.64
N TYR A 245 16.53 -2.67 -37.66
CA TYR A 245 17.37 -3.76 -37.16
C TYR A 245 16.60 -4.51 -36.08
N GLY A 246 16.04 -5.67 -36.43
CA GLY A 246 15.26 -6.51 -35.52
C GLY A 246 16.13 -7.54 -34.80
N ALA A 247 16.10 -7.54 -33.47
CA ALA A 247 16.16 -8.80 -32.72
C ALA A 247 14.77 -9.43 -32.79
N GLU A 248 14.69 -10.76 -32.96
CA GLU A 248 13.43 -11.48 -33.07
C GLU A 248 12.49 -11.16 -31.89
N PRO A 249 11.20 -10.89 -32.13
CA PRO A 249 10.25 -10.63 -31.07
C PRO A 249 10.07 -11.92 -30.25
N VAL A 250 10.18 -11.80 -28.92
CA VAL A 250 9.82 -12.88 -28.00
C VAL A 250 8.30 -13.01 -28.04
N VAL A 251 7.80 -13.98 -28.82
CA VAL A 251 6.38 -14.32 -28.91
C VAL A 251 6.08 -15.40 -27.88
N ASP A 252 5.96 -15.01 -26.63
CA ASP A 252 5.23 -15.83 -25.65
C ASP A 252 4.61 -14.93 -24.56
N ASN A 253 3.67 -14.09 -24.99
CA ASN A 253 2.92 -13.22 -24.09
C ASN A 253 1.50 -13.80 -23.93
N THR A 254 1.35 -14.78 -23.04
CA THR A 254 0.10 -15.50 -22.76
C THR A 254 -0.99 -14.61 -22.13
N PHE A 255 -0.69 -13.34 -21.84
CA PHE A 255 -1.59 -12.37 -21.20
C PHE A 255 -2.17 -11.29 -22.15
N GLY A 256 -2.20 -11.54 -23.46
CA GLY A 256 -3.01 -10.77 -24.40
C GLY A 256 -2.55 -9.35 -24.69
N TRP A 257 -1.36 -8.95 -24.25
CA TRP A 257 -0.66 -7.76 -24.74
C TRP A 257 0.33 -8.16 -25.82
N SER A 258 -0.17 -8.53 -26.98
CA SER A 258 0.59 -8.34 -28.20
C SER A 258 0.64 -6.82 -28.45
N ILE A 259 1.83 -6.24 -28.52
CA ILE A 259 2.00 -5.13 -29.46
C ILE A 259 1.77 -5.79 -30.81
N GLU A 260 0.52 -5.90 -31.26
CA GLU A 260 0.18 -6.49 -32.54
C GLU A 260 0.79 -5.62 -33.64
N THR A 261 2.02 -5.91 -34.03
CA THR A 261 2.58 -5.45 -35.30
C THR A 261 2.13 -6.33 -36.46
N SER A 262 1.32 -7.36 -36.21
CA SER A 262 0.74 -8.20 -37.26
C SER A 262 -0.58 -8.79 -36.80
N ASN A 263 -1.68 -8.07 -37.01
CA ASN A 263 -2.93 -8.75 -37.26
C ASN A 263 -2.80 -9.38 -38.67
N PRO A 264 -2.87 -10.71 -38.83
CA PRO A 264 -2.90 -11.29 -40.16
C PRO A 264 -4.10 -10.72 -40.90
N LEU A 265 -3.88 -10.22 -42.13
CA LEU A 265 -4.97 -9.86 -43.03
C LEU A 265 -5.93 -11.07 -43.10
N PRO A 266 -7.24 -10.88 -42.87
CA PRO A 266 -8.22 -11.90 -43.22
C PRO A 266 -8.01 -12.26 -44.69
N SER A 267 -7.74 -13.54 -44.96
CA SER A 267 -7.40 -14.03 -46.30
C SER A 267 -8.56 -14.03 -47.29
N ASP A 268 -9.73 -13.54 -46.90
CA ASP A 268 -10.94 -13.62 -47.71
C ASP A 268 -11.40 -12.21 -48.09
N VAL A 269 -10.74 -11.66 -49.11
CA VAL A 269 -11.29 -10.55 -49.89
C VAL A 269 -12.24 -11.16 -50.91
N ALA A 270 -13.49 -11.34 -50.51
CA ALA A 270 -14.59 -11.51 -51.43
C ALA A 270 -15.68 -10.51 -51.04
N ASP A 271 -15.84 -9.49 -51.89
CA ASP A 271 -16.99 -8.61 -52.07
C ASP A 271 -17.96 -8.43 -50.89
N ALA A 272 -18.05 -7.21 -50.34
CA ALA A 272 -19.29 -6.44 -50.34
C ALA A 272 -19.19 -5.12 -49.56
N THR A 273 -19.32 -4.03 -50.31
CA THR A 273 -20.09 -2.79 -50.04
C THR A 273 -19.79 -1.91 -48.82
N ASP A 274 -19.54 -0.64 -49.14
CA ASP A 274 -19.57 0.52 -48.25
C ASP A 274 -20.74 0.48 -47.25
N VAL A 275 -20.42 0.22 -45.99
CA VAL A 275 -21.30 0.54 -44.86
C VAL A 275 -20.81 1.87 -44.29
N PRO A 276 -21.64 2.93 -44.29
CA PRO A 276 -21.28 4.18 -43.61
C PRO A 276 -21.01 3.91 -42.13
N ASP A 277 -19.87 4.37 -41.64
CA ASP A 277 -19.36 4.18 -40.29
C ASP A 277 -20.10 5.08 -39.28
N ASP A 278 -21.41 4.83 -39.10
CA ASP A 278 -22.31 5.64 -38.26
C ASP A 278 -22.20 5.32 -36.76
N ASN A 279 -21.36 4.34 -36.37
CA ASN A 279 -21.20 3.92 -34.97
C ASN A 279 -19.97 4.52 -34.27
N SER A 280 -19.14 5.30 -34.99
CA SER A 280 -17.97 5.95 -34.40
C SER A 280 -18.36 7.14 -33.52
N GLU A 281 -19.46 7.84 -33.82
CA GLU A 281 -19.95 8.96 -33.01
C GLU A 281 -20.65 8.54 -31.70
N GLU A 282 -21.23 7.34 -31.64
CA GLU A 282 -21.96 6.87 -30.45
C GLU A 282 -21.01 6.36 -29.34
N LEU A 283 -19.83 5.85 -29.71
CA LEU A 283 -18.75 5.49 -28.78
C LEU A 283 -18.04 6.74 -28.21
N ILE A 284 -18.01 7.84 -28.98
CA ILE A 284 -17.44 9.13 -28.56
C ILE A 284 -18.33 9.81 -27.51
N LYS A 285 -19.65 9.63 -27.56
CA LYS A 285 -20.60 10.30 -26.64
C LYS A 285 -20.75 9.64 -25.26
N LYS A 286 -20.26 8.41 -25.05
CA LYS A 286 -20.37 7.72 -23.75
C LYS A 286 -19.29 8.11 -22.73
N HIS A 287 -18.25 8.81 -23.17
CA HIS A 287 -17.25 9.42 -22.30
C HIS A 287 -17.55 10.92 -22.21
N GLY A 288 -18.33 11.29 -21.21
CA GLY A 288 -18.71 12.68 -20.94
C GLY A 288 -17.51 13.63 -20.94
N ASP A 289 -17.74 14.77 -21.56
CA ASP A 289 -17.06 16.06 -21.45
C ASP A 289 -16.10 16.19 -20.26
N GLY A 290 -14.80 16.16 -20.55
CA GLY A 290 -13.73 16.16 -19.55
C GLY A 290 -12.46 15.45 -20.03
N SER A 291 -11.94 15.78 -21.22
CA SER A 291 -10.65 15.29 -21.68
C SER A 291 -9.51 15.95 -20.88
N GLU A 292 -9.36 15.59 -19.61
CA GLU A 292 -8.07 15.73 -18.96
C GLU A 292 -7.05 14.92 -19.77
N GLU A 293 -5.94 15.52 -20.16
CA GLU A 293 -4.87 14.85 -20.89
C GLU A 293 -4.32 13.69 -20.03
N ARG A 294 -4.89 12.49 -20.18
CA ARG A 294 -4.46 11.31 -19.40
C ARG A 294 -3.03 10.94 -19.79
N THR A 295 -2.18 10.71 -18.81
CA THR A 295 -0.81 10.21 -19.04
C THR A 295 -0.83 8.73 -19.41
N ILE A 296 0.21 8.23 -20.10
CA ILE A 296 0.40 6.80 -20.38
C ILE A 296 0.31 5.95 -19.10
N PHE A 297 0.88 6.44 -17.99
CA PHE A 297 0.80 5.81 -16.67
C PHE A 297 -0.64 5.49 -16.24
N HIS A 298 -1.50 6.51 -16.19
CA HIS A 298 -2.92 6.35 -15.83
C HIS A 298 -3.67 5.43 -16.80
N VAL A 299 -3.43 5.58 -18.11
CA VAL A 299 -4.06 4.72 -19.12
C VAL A 299 -3.69 3.25 -18.91
N LEU A 300 -2.44 2.93 -18.59
CA LEU A 300 -2.01 1.56 -18.35
C LEU A 300 -2.61 0.96 -17.06
N LEU A 301 -2.75 1.78 -16.01
CA LEU A 301 -3.35 1.32 -14.75
C LEU A 301 -4.87 1.16 -14.83
N ASP A 302 -5.57 2.06 -15.52
CA ASP A 302 -7.03 2.03 -15.67
C ASP A 302 -7.50 0.83 -16.50
N ASN A 303 -6.68 0.39 -17.46
CA ASN A 303 -7.01 -0.73 -18.35
C ASN A 303 -6.72 -2.10 -17.73
N PHE A 304 -6.23 -2.16 -16.50
CA PHE A 304 -5.99 -3.44 -15.84
C PHE A 304 -7.32 -4.10 -15.43
N PRO A 305 -7.53 -5.39 -15.76
CA PRO A 305 -8.81 -6.04 -15.50
C PRO A 305 -9.13 -6.05 -13.99
N ALA A 306 -10.34 -5.62 -13.64
CA ALA A 306 -10.79 -5.51 -12.25
C ALA A 306 -10.87 -6.87 -11.51
N ASN A 307 -10.96 -7.98 -12.25
CA ASN A 307 -11.19 -9.33 -11.71
C ASN A 307 -9.91 -10.12 -11.42
N VAL A 308 -8.73 -9.49 -11.43
CA VAL A 308 -7.47 -10.18 -11.17
C VAL A 308 -7.23 -10.29 -9.65
N PRO A 309 -6.78 -11.45 -9.14
CA PRO A 309 -6.41 -11.59 -7.73
C PRO A 309 -5.44 -10.51 -7.28
N ARG A 310 -5.70 -9.93 -6.11
CA ARG A 310 -4.80 -8.94 -5.52
C ARG A 310 -3.62 -9.63 -4.85
N ALA A 311 -2.48 -8.96 -4.91
CA ALA A 311 -1.27 -9.32 -4.18
C ALA A 311 -1.57 -9.45 -2.69
N HIS A 312 -0.92 -10.43 -2.08
CA HIS A 312 -0.87 -10.55 -0.62
C HIS A 312 -0.37 -9.25 0.00
N GLN A 313 -1.13 -8.71 0.96
CA GLN A 313 -0.86 -7.39 1.52
C GLN A 313 0.25 -7.50 2.59
N VAL A 314 1.48 -7.17 2.19
CA VAL A 314 2.64 -7.11 3.10
C VAL A 314 2.52 -5.94 4.07
N TRP A 315 1.94 -4.83 3.61
CA TRP A 315 1.71 -3.63 4.39
C TRP A 315 0.22 -3.33 4.50
N LEU A 316 -0.33 -3.44 5.70
CA LEU A 316 -1.65 -2.91 5.99
C LEU A 316 -1.54 -1.41 6.28
N PRO A 317 -2.56 -0.59 6.03
CA PRO A 317 -2.55 0.81 6.47
C PRO A 317 -2.22 0.92 7.98
N PRO A 318 -1.66 2.03 8.47
CA PRO A 318 -1.52 2.26 9.91
C PRO A 318 -2.87 2.17 10.63
N LEU A 319 -2.86 1.99 11.95
CA LEU A 319 -4.09 2.02 12.73
C LEU A 319 -4.81 3.36 12.55
N PRO A 320 -6.14 3.36 12.39
CA PRO A 320 -6.90 4.60 12.29
C PRO A 320 -6.81 5.38 13.62
N GLN A 321 -6.79 6.71 13.54
CA GLN A 321 -6.77 7.56 14.73
C GLN A 321 -8.01 7.35 15.60
N HIS A 322 -9.14 7.06 14.95
CA HIS A 322 -10.41 6.76 15.58
C HIS A 322 -11.07 5.60 14.83
N ALA A 323 -11.62 4.64 15.57
CA ALA A 323 -12.43 3.57 15.02
C ALA A 323 -13.54 3.21 16.02
N SER A 324 -14.72 2.95 15.50
CA SER A 324 -15.84 2.36 16.23
C SER A 324 -15.58 0.87 16.51
N ALA A 325 -16.35 0.29 17.44
CA ALA A 325 -16.24 -1.13 17.75
C ALA A 325 -16.58 -2.04 16.53
N SER A 326 -17.53 -1.62 15.69
CA SER A 326 -17.87 -2.32 14.44
C SER A 326 -16.73 -2.26 13.44
N GLU A 327 -16.15 -1.08 13.20
CA GLU A 327 -14.98 -0.94 12.32
C GLU A 327 -13.78 -1.74 12.86
N CYS A 328 -13.55 -1.73 14.17
CA CYS A 328 -12.50 -2.56 14.78
C CYS A 328 -12.72 -4.05 14.54
N ALA A 329 -13.97 -4.52 14.53
CA ALA A 329 -14.25 -5.91 14.23
C ALA A 329 -14.06 -6.23 12.74
N GLU A 330 -14.51 -5.35 11.84
CA GLU A 330 -14.33 -5.53 10.39
C GLU A 330 -12.85 -5.54 9.99
N LEU A 331 -12.02 -4.70 10.62
CA LEU A 331 -10.59 -4.59 10.33
C LEU A 331 -9.73 -5.69 10.96
N ALA A 332 -10.27 -6.48 11.89
CA ALA A 332 -9.54 -7.52 12.60
C ALA A 332 -9.89 -8.93 12.10
N ILE A 333 -8.86 -9.71 11.79
CA ILE A 333 -9.03 -11.12 11.41
C ILE A 333 -9.69 -11.93 12.56
N GLY A 334 -10.68 -12.76 12.23
CA GLY A 334 -11.33 -13.67 13.19
C GLY A 334 -12.34 -13.00 14.13
N SER A 335 -12.89 -11.85 13.74
CA SER A 335 -13.85 -11.09 14.55
C SER A 335 -15.26 -11.27 14.01
N ALA A 336 -16.04 -12.19 14.58
CA ALA A 336 -17.48 -12.08 14.52
C ALA A 336 -17.95 -11.24 15.72
N VAL A 337 -18.56 -10.08 15.46
CA VAL A 337 -19.35 -9.38 16.49
C VAL A 337 -20.62 -10.19 16.67
N GLY A 338 -20.61 -11.08 17.65
CA GLY A 338 -21.75 -11.91 17.98
C GLY A 338 -21.79 -12.13 19.47
N THR A 339 -22.99 -12.08 20.03
CA THR A 339 -23.25 -12.60 21.37
C THR A 339 -22.90 -14.07 21.38
N THR A 340 -21.70 -14.41 21.86
CA THR A 340 -21.41 -15.82 22.15
C THR A 340 -22.37 -16.23 23.25
N THR A 341 -23.33 -17.09 22.93
CA THR A 341 -24.24 -17.71 23.89
C THR A 341 -23.53 -18.62 24.88
N ASN A 342 -22.21 -18.79 24.75
CA ASN A 342 -21.39 -19.46 25.74
C ASN A 342 -21.40 -18.70 27.07
N GLU A 343 -21.85 -19.42 28.08
CA GLU A 343 -21.91 -19.01 29.46
C GLU A 343 -20.55 -18.42 29.91
N LEU A 344 -20.60 -17.21 30.47
CA LEU A 344 -19.53 -16.61 31.30
C LEU A 344 -18.21 -16.29 30.59
N SER A 345 -18.22 -15.83 29.34
CA SER A 345 -16.95 -15.44 28.70
C SER A 345 -16.29 -14.23 29.39
N HIS A 346 -17.07 -13.29 29.95
CA HIS A 346 -16.60 -12.00 30.47
C HIS A 346 -15.62 -11.32 29.49
N ARG A 347 -15.89 -11.51 28.20
CA ARG A 347 -15.08 -11.01 27.09
C ARG A 347 -15.72 -9.78 26.47
N GLY A 348 -14.90 -8.95 25.86
CA GLY A 348 -15.31 -7.78 25.08
C GLY A 348 -14.18 -7.32 24.16
N ILE A 349 -14.50 -7.00 22.91
CA ILE A 349 -13.56 -6.33 21.99
C ILE A 349 -13.43 -4.85 22.36
N ILE A 350 -12.23 -4.40 22.69
CA ILE A 350 -11.95 -3.03 23.15
C ILE A 350 -11.09 -2.21 22.19
N GLY A 351 -10.59 -2.83 21.11
CA GLY A 351 -9.76 -2.14 20.13
C GLY A 351 -9.11 -3.08 19.12
N LEU A 352 -8.07 -2.57 18.46
CA LEU A 352 -7.27 -3.26 17.45
C LEU A 352 -5.82 -3.38 17.93
N ILE A 353 -5.22 -4.53 17.69
CA ILE A 353 -3.79 -4.79 17.82
C ILE A 353 -3.22 -4.84 16.41
N ASP A 354 -2.25 -3.97 16.13
CA ASP A 354 -1.46 -4.03 14.91
C ASP A 354 -0.32 -5.02 15.11
N VAL A 355 -0.20 -6.01 14.22
CA VAL A 355 0.86 -7.02 14.27
C VAL A 355 1.57 -7.03 12.91
N PRO A 356 2.47 -6.07 12.66
CA PRO A 356 3.10 -5.88 11.34
C PRO A 356 3.90 -7.09 10.89
N ALA A 357 4.61 -7.74 11.81
CA ALA A 357 5.40 -8.94 11.53
C ALA A 357 4.57 -10.16 11.12
N GLU A 358 3.29 -10.19 11.48
CA GLU A 358 2.33 -11.20 11.02
C GLU A 358 1.43 -10.67 9.89
N GLN A 359 1.67 -9.42 9.44
CA GLN A 359 0.94 -8.76 8.35
C GLN A 359 -0.58 -8.76 8.57
N MET A 360 -1.00 -8.62 9.83
CA MET A 360 -2.40 -8.71 10.21
C MET A 360 -2.75 -7.74 11.34
N ARG A 361 -4.04 -7.48 11.46
CA ARG A 361 -4.63 -6.80 12.61
C ARG A 361 -5.50 -7.78 13.38
N LYS A 362 -5.35 -7.80 14.70
CA LYS A 362 -6.09 -8.66 15.61
C LYS A 362 -7.04 -7.82 16.45
N SER A 363 -8.20 -8.36 16.82
CA SER A 363 -9.09 -7.69 17.76
C SER A 363 -8.50 -7.78 19.16
N MET A 364 -8.32 -6.64 19.82
CA MET A 364 -7.94 -6.58 21.22
C MET A 364 -9.15 -6.97 22.07
N ARG A 365 -9.09 -8.14 22.71
CA ARG A 365 -10.13 -8.60 23.63
C ARG A 365 -9.66 -8.50 25.06
N VAL A 366 -10.50 -7.95 25.93
CA VAL A 366 -10.35 -8.07 27.38
C VAL A 366 -11.14 -9.28 27.84
N SER A 367 -10.56 -10.12 28.68
CA SER A 367 -11.28 -11.15 29.41
C SER A 367 -11.06 -10.96 30.91
N LEU A 368 -12.16 -10.81 31.66
CA LEU A 368 -12.11 -10.75 33.12
C LEU A 368 -12.13 -12.13 33.77
N ALA A 369 -12.18 -13.22 32.98
CA ALA A 369 -12.24 -14.60 33.46
C ALA A 369 -10.91 -15.12 34.06
N GLY A 370 -10.05 -14.23 34.54
CA GLY A 370 -8.73 -14.55 35.11
C GLY A 370 -7.97 -13.32 35.61
N LEU A 371 -8.34 -12.12 35.14
CA LEU A 371 -7.86 -10.84 35.65
C LEU A 371 -8.82 -10.35 36.74
N ASN A 372 -8.54 -10.68 38.01
CA ASN A 372 -9.37 -10.21 39.14
C ASN A 372 -9.38 -8.68 39.25
N HIS A 373 -8.28 -8.03 38.85
CA HIS A 373 -8.11 -6.59 38.87
C HIS A 373 -7.41 -6.12 37.59
N ALA A 374 -7.86 -4.98 37.06
CA ALA A 374 -7.23 -4.30 35.93
C ALA A 374 -6.95 -2.85 36.32
N LEU A 375 -5.78 -2.33 35.91
CA LEU A 375 -5.37 -0.96 36.15
C LEU A 375 -5.26 -0.24 34.80
N LEU A 376 -6.00 0.86 34.63
CA LEU A 376 -5.86 1.75 33.48
C LEU A 376 -5.07 2.99 33.90
N VAL A 377 -3.91 3.19 33.29
CA VAL A 377 -3.01 4.33 33.55
C VAL A 377 -2.94 5.21 32.30
N GLY A 378 -2.83 6.52 32.50
CA GLY A 378 -2.63 7.49 31.43
C GLY A 378 -2.49 8.90 31.98
N THR A 379 -1.90 9.81 31.22
CA THR A 379 -1.76 11.22 31.60
C THR A 379 -3.04 12.01 31.26
N THR A 380 -3.06 13.31 31.55
CA THR A 380 -4.25 14.16 31.30
C THR A 380 -4.60 14.14 29.81
N GLN A 381 -5.90 14.06 29.49
CA GLN A 381 -6.44 14.05 28.11
C GLN A 381 -6.00 12.89 27.20
N THR A 382 -5.41 11.81 27.72
CA THR A 382 -5.04 10.62 26.91
C THR A 382 -6.17 9.59 26.72
N GLY A 383 -7.43 9.99 26.92
CA GLY A 383 -8.56 9.08 26.68
C GLY A 383 -8.92 8.09 27.79
N LYS A 384 -8.38 8.22 29.02
CA LYS A 384 -8.71 7.31 30.15
C LYS A 384 -10.22 7.12 30.36
N SER A 385 -10.98 8.21 30.33
CA SER A 385 -12.44 8.14 30.51
C SER A 385 -13.11 7.41 29.35
N GLN A 386 -12.65 7.64 28.12
CA GLN A 386 -13.18 6.94 26.94
C GLN A 386 -12.87 5.45 26.99
N ALA A 387 -11.64 5.06 27.38
CA ALA A 387 -11.28 3.66 27.52
C ALA A 387 -12.17 2.91 28.55
N PHE A 388 -12.54 3.54 29.68
CA PHE A 388 -13.52 2.95 30.60
C PHE A 388 -14.89 2.74 29.96
N VAL A 389 -15.38 3.72 29.20
CA VAL A 389 -16.65 3.63 28.49
C VAL A 389 -16.61 2.53 27.43
N THR A 390 -15.51 2.42 26.68
CA THR A 390 -15.29 1.38 25.67
C THR A 390 -15.27 -0.01 26.31
N ILE A 391 -14.51 -0.22 27.38
CA ILE A 391 -14.44 -1.50 28.10
C ILE A 391 -15.82 -1.88 28.65
N ALA A 392 -16.51 -0.94 29.30
CA ALA A 392 -17.84 -1.22 29.85
C ALA A 392 -18.86 -1.56 28.75
N SER A 393 -18.83 -0.83 27.63
CA SER A 393 -19.71 -1.06 26.49
C SER A 393 -19.43 -2.41 25.84
N ALA A 394 -18.16 -2.75 25.61
CA ALA A 394 -17.75 -4.02 25.00
C ALA A 394 -18.19 -5.22 25.84
N LEU A 395 -17.98 -5.16 27.16
CA LEU A 395 -18.42 -6.21 28.07
C LEU A 395 -19.95 -6.33 28.11
N ALA A 396 -20.69 -5.21 28.05
CA ALA A 396 -22.15 -5.23 28.05
C ALA A 396 -22.77 -5.73 26.73
N GLN A 397 -22.06 -5.60 25.61
CA GLN A 397 -22.50 -6.12 24.32
C GLN A 397 -22.41 -7.65 24.25
N GLU A 398 -21.36 -8.23 24.84
CA GLU A 398 -21.11 -9.68 24.78
C GLU A 398 -21.65 -10.47 25.98
N ASN A 399 -22.08 -9.81 27.07
CA ASN A 399 -22.52 -10.47 28.30
C ASN A 399 -23.96 -10.07 28.70
N SER A 400 -24.72 -11.03 29.21
CA SER A 400 -26.06 -10.78 29.74
C SER A 400 -26.02 -9.95 31.04
N PRO A 401 -26.97 -9.03 31.28
CA PRO A 401 -27.10 -8.30 32.54
C PRO A 401 -27.28 -9.18 33.79
N ARG A 402 -27.68 -10.45 33.62
CA ARG A 402 -27.74 -11.41 34.74
C ARG A 402 -26.35 -11.80 35.23
N ASN A 403 -25.36 -11.82 34.34
CA ASN A 403 -24.02 -12.34 34.60
C ASN A 403 -23.00 -11.22 34.88
N LEU A 404 -23.24 -10.00 34.41
CA LEU A 404 -22.34 -8.87 34.59
C LEU A 404 -23.08 -7.64 35.13
N LYS A 405 -22.54 -7.07 36.21
CA LYS A 405 -22.96 -5.77 36.76
C LYS A 405 -21.80 -4.81 36.71
N ILE A 406 -22.00 -3.62 36.14
CA ILE A 406 -20.95 -2.61 35.98
C ILE A 406 -21.28 -1.41 36.89
N MET A 407 -20.34 -1.07 37.77
CA MET A 407 -20.42 0.12 38.62
C MET A 407 -19.32 1.10 38.23
N LEU A 408 -19.71 2.32 37.83
CA LEU A 408 -18.77 3.36 37.43
C LEU A 408 -18.82 4.52 38.45
N SER A 409 -17.65 4.96 38.91
CA SER A 409 -17.52 6.23 39.65
C SER A 409 -16.64 7.16 38.83
N MET A 410 -17.28 8.06 38.07
CA MET A 410 -16.60 9.00 37.18
C MET A 410 -17.12 10.42 37.40
N GLN A 411 -16.35 11.43 36.96
CA GLN A 411 -16.83 12.81 36.87
C GLN A 411 -17.92 12.94 35.78
N VAL A 412 -18.81 13.92 35.95
CA VAL A 412 -20.19 14.01 35.39
C VAL A 412 -20.30 13.80 33.86
N VAL A 413 -19.29 14.14 33.07
CA VAL A 413 -19.36 14.10 31.60
C VAL A 413 -19.29 12.67 31.04
N ALA A 414 -18.56 11.76 31.68
CA ALA A 414 -18.43 10.37 31.21
C ALA A 414 -19.70 9.53 31.47
N VAL A 415 -20.54 9.96 32.42
CA VAL A 415 -21.75 9.23 32.83
C VAL A 415 -22.86 9.31 31.79
N PHE A 416 -23.02 10.47 31.13
CA PHE A 416 -24.10 10.69 30.16
C PHE A 416 -23.96 9.83 28.90
N LEU A 417 -22.72 9.55 28.47
CA LEU A 417 -22.44 8.73 27.27
C LEU A 417 -22.75 7.24 27.49
N VAL A 418 -22.61 6.76 28.73
CA VAL A 418 -22.85 5.36 29.09
C VAL A 418 -24.36 5.10 29.24
N CYS A 419 -25.14 6.05 29.76
CA CYS A 419 -26.57 5.82 29.98
C CYS A 419 -27.41 5.72 28.68
N SER A 420 -26.96 6.29 27.56
CA SER A 420 -27.69 6.25 26.27
C SER A 420 -27.43 4.99 25.45
N VAL A 421 -26.28 4.33 25.63
CA VAL A 421 -25.87 3.14 24.85
C VAL A 421 -26.40 1.83 25.47
N PHE A 422 -26.70 1.83 26.76
CA PHE A 422 -27.02 0.62 27.51
C PHE A 422 -28.52 0.34 27.58
N HIS A 423 -29.07 -0.31 26.55
CA HIS A 423 -30.42 -0.92 26.65
C HIS A 423 -30.42 -2.24 27.45
N ASN A 424 -29.24 -2.85 27.66
CA ASN A 424 -29.11 -4.22 28.19
C ASN A 424 -28.24 -4.37 29.46
N ALA A 425 -27.87 -3.30 30.19
CA ALA A 425 -27.17 -3.49 31.48
C ALA A 425 -27.68 -2.61 32.62
N HIS A 426 -27.56 -3.12 33.85
CA HIS A 426 -27.79 -2.34 35.07
C HIS A 426 -26.53 -1.54 35.40
N LEU A 427 -26.53 -0.26 35.03
CA LEU A 427 -25.47 0.68 35.35
C LEU A 427 -25.75 1.39 36.68
N TYR A 428 -24.80 1.32 37.62
CA TYR A 428 -24.86 2.11 38.86
C TYR A 428 -23.76 3.17 38.87
N VAL A 429 -24.16 4.43 39.01
CA VAL A 429 -23.25 5.59 39.02
C VAL A 429 -23.09 6.11 40.45
N HIS A 430 -21.87 6.07 40.98
CA HIS A 430 -21.62 6.59 42.33
C HIS A 430 -21.05 8.03 42.30
N ARG A 431 -21.84 8.99 42.82
CA ARG A 431 -21.46 10.41 42.91
C ARG A 431 -20.71 10.68 44.22
N ARG A 432 -19.45 11.12 44.16
CA ARG A 432 -18.71 11.65 45.33
C ARG A 432 -19.33 13.00 45.75
N LYS A 433 -20.35 12.91 46.61
CA LYS A 433 -21.00 13.94 47.47
C LYS A 433 -22.52 13.92 47.33
N ARG A 434 -23.15 12.91 47.95
CA ARG A 434 -24.32 12.98 48.86
C ARG A 434 -24.88 11.56 49.00
N LYS A 435 -25.07 11.13 50.24
CA LYS A 435 -25.74 9.88 50.62
C LYS A 435 -27.12 9.83 49.94
N PHE A 436 -27.32 8.90 49.02
CA PHE A 436 -28.63 8.30 48.71
C PHE A 436 -28.36 6.89 48.18
N TRP A 437 -28.62 5.91 49.03
CA TRP A 437 -28.77 4.51 48.67
C TRP A 437 -30.11 4.06 49.25
N ASN A 438 -30.82 3.22 48.49
CA ASN A 438 -32.13 2.60 48.74
C ASN A 438 -33.36 3.31 48.16
N GLU A 439 -33.46 3.38 46.83
CA GLU A 439 -34.78 3.21 46.19
C GLU A 439 -34.64 2.32 44.94
N PRO A 440 -35.54 1.34 44.73
CA PRO A 440 -35.61 0.62 43.47
C PRO A 440 -36.04 1.59 42.36
N MET A 441 -35.43 1.47 41.17
CA MET A 441 -35.85 2.28 40.02
C MET A 441 -37.36 2.13 39.78
N PRO A 442 -38.11 3.23 39.55
CA PRO A 442 -39.52 3.13 39.22
C PRO A 442 -39.65 2.43 37.86
N LYS A 443 -40.56 1.46 37.79
CA LYS A 443 -40.94 0.78 36.54
C LYS A 443 -41.28 1.83 35.48
N LEU A 444 -40.61 1.75 34.33
CA LEU A 444 -40.89 2.55 33.14
C LEU A 444 -42.38 2.45 32.77
N SER A 445 -43.14 3.50 33.07
CA SER A 445 -44.48 3.70 32.50
C SER A 445 -44.37 4.54 31.23
N LYS A 446 -45.17 4.20 30.23
CA LYS A 446 -45.05 4.57 28.81
C LYS A 446 -45.17 6.07 28.45
N ASN A 447 -45.20 7.00 29.42
CA ASN A 447 -45.48 8.42 29.15
C ASN A 447 -44.32 9.36 29.54
N CYS A 448 -43.07 9.00 29.23
CA CYS A 448 -41.88 9.81 29.55
C CYS A 448 -41.32 10.63 28.37
N SER A 449 -42.17 11.11 27.45
CA SER A 449 -41.71 11.92 26.29
C SER A 449 -41.58 13.42 26.61
N THR A 450 -42.34 13.92 27.59
CA THR A 450 -42.42 15.37 27.87
C THR A 450 -41.38 15.85 28.89
N ALA A 451 -41.09 15.05 29.93
CA ALA A 451 -40.11 15.40 30.96
C ALA A 451 -38.66 15.39 30.42
N TRP A 452 -38.36 14.51 29.45
CA TRP A 452 -37.06 14.45 28.79
C TRP A 452 -36.81 15.64 27.86
N LYS A 453 -37.83 16.16 27.17
CA LYS A 453 -37.69 17.35 26.31
C LYS A 453 -37.37 18.61 27.12
N VAL A 454 -37.95 18.76 28.31
CA VAL A 454 -37.71 19.92 29.19
C VAL A 454 -36.29 19.88 29.78
N LEU A 455 -35.80 18.72 30.19
CA LEU A 455 -34.42 18.55 30.69
C LEU A 455 -33.35 18.69 29.60
N LEU A 456 -33.66 18.26 28.37
CA LEU A 456 -32.80 18.46 27.19
C LEU A 456 -32.68 19.95 26.84
N LEU A 457 -33.81 20.69 26.85
CA LEU A 457 -33.84 22.14 26.57
C LEU A 457 -33.10 22.97 27.63
N ILE A 458 -33.27 22.64 28.92
CA ILE A 458 -32.56 23.35 30.00
C ILE A 458 -31.03 23.12 29.91
N SER A 459 -30.60 21.96 29.44
CA SER A 459 -29.18 21.62 29.27
C SER A 459 -28.56 22.27 28.03
N ILE A 460 -29.30 22.35 26.91
CA ILE A 460 -28.85 23.04 25.69
C ILE A 460 -28.75 24.56 25.94
N LEU A 461 -29.70 25.16 26.67
CA LEU A 461 -29.63 26.59 27.04
C LEU A 461 -28.44 26.87 28.00
N SER A 462 -28.13 25.96 28.92
CA SER A 462 -26.98 26.11 29.81
C SER A 462 -25.64 25.98 29.08
N PHE A 463 -25.58 25.16 28.02
CA PHE A 463 -24.38 25.02 27.18
C PHE A 463 -24.19 26.25 26.27
N SER A 464 -25.27 26.85 25.75
CA SER A 464 -25.19 28.06 24.92
C SER A 464 -24.82 29.32 25.72
N LEU A 465 -25.10 29.36 27.04
CA LEU A 465 -24.71 30.46 27.93
C LEU A 465 -23.26 30.35 28.44
N MET A 466 -22.63 29.18 28.37
CA MET A 466 -21.22 28.98 28.75
C MET A 466 -20.21 29.19 27.60
N VAL A 467 -20.68 29.29 26.35
CA VAL A 467 -19.86 29.57 25.14
C VAL A 467 -19.97 31.04 24.71
N GLY A 468 -20.28 31.94 25.65
CA GLY A 468 -20.14 33.38 25.45
C GLY A 468 -18.66 33.79 25.46
N ASN A 469 -18.12 34.01 24.27
CA ASN A 469 -16.79 34.58 23.95
C ASN A 469 -16.32 35.69 24.93
N PRO A 470 -14.99 35.90 25.13
CA PRO A 470 -14.24 36.53 24.04
C PRO A 470 -12.73 36.18 23.88
N LEU A 471 -12.29 36.49 22.64
CA LEU A 471 -10.96 36.73 22.08
C LEU A 471 -10.12 35.54 21.58
#